data_AF-B0MYQ1-F1
#
_entry.id   AF-B0MYQ1-F1
#
_cell.length_a   1.000
_cell.length_b   1.000
_cell.length_c   1.000
_cell.angle_alpha   90.00
_cell.angle_beta   90.00
_cell.angle_gamma   90.00
#
_symmetry.space_group_name_H-M   'P 1'
#
loop_
_entity.id
_entity.type
_entity.pdbx_description
1 polymer ?
#
loop_
_entity_poly.entity_id
_entity_poly.type
_entity_poly.pdbx_seq_one_letter_code
_entity_poly.pdbx_strand_id
1 'polypeptide(L)' 'MSEIEIKQMQEKINAGILLARKRLIEKVKKEDGELVVVRDGKIVRLKAKDLK' A
#
# COMPACT_ATOMS: atom_id res chain seq x y z
N MET A 1 -21.62 18.33 4.17
CA MET A 1 -20.47 18.15 3.26
C MET A 1 -21.01 17.93 1.87
N SER A 2 -20.50 18.65 0.89
CA SER A 2 -20.87 18.49 -0.52
C SER A 2 -20.23 17.25 -1.14
N GLU A 3 -20.82 16.72 -2.21
CA GLU A 3 -20.26 15.60 -2.98
C GLU A 3 -18.84 15.88 -3.50
N ILE A 4 -18.57 17.14 -3.85
CA ILE A 4 -17.24 17.59 -4.32
C ILE A 4 -16.21 17.46 -3.21
N GLU A 5 -16.53 17.91 -1.99
CA GLU A 5 -15.63 17.81 -0.84
C GLU A 5 -15.35 16.34 -0.47
N ILE A 6 -16.38 15.48 -0.54
CA ILE A 6 -16.24 14.04 -0.28
C ILE A 6 -15.31 13.40 -1.30
N LYS A 7 -15.48 13.73 -2.60
CA LYS A 7 -14.62 13.20 -3.66
C LYS A 7 -13.16 13.64 -3.50
N GLN A 8 -12.91 14.92 -3.21
CA GLN A 8 -11.56 15.44 -2.95
C GLN A 8 -10.91 14.78 -1.74
N MET A 9 -11.69 14.52 -0.69
CA MET A 9 -11.20 13.80 0.49
C MET A 9 -10.80 12.37 0.14
N GLN A 10 -11.64 11.66 -0.62
CA GLN A 10 -11.34 10.30 -1.07
C GLN A 10 -10.08 10.24 -1.94
N GLU A 11 -9.88 11.21 -2.82
CA GLU A 11 -8.66 11.32 -3.65
C GLU A 11 -7.40 11.48 -2.80
N LYS A 12 -7.44 12.34 -1.77
CA LYS A 12 -6.32 12.52 -0.83
C LYS A 12 -6.02 11.25 -0.03
N ILE A 13 -7.06 10.55 0.42
CA ILE A 13 -6.91 9.27 1.14
C ILE A 13 -6.27 8.22 0.22
N ASN A 14 -6.77 8.09 -1.01
CA ASN A 14 -6.23 7.16 -1.99
C ASN A 14 -4.75 7.48 -2.31
N ALA A 15 -4.41 8.75 -2.49
CA ALA A 15 -3.03 9.19 -2.71
C ALA A 15 -2.11 8.83 -1.53
N GLY A 16 -2.59 9.02 -0.30
CA GLY A 16 -1.86 8.66 0.92
C GLY A 16 -1.60 7.15 1.02
N ILE A 17 -2.61 6.32 0.74
CA ILE A 17 -2.50 4.85 0.75
C ILE A 17 -1.50 4.39 -0.33
N LEU A 18 -1.58 4.94 -1.53
CA LEU A 18 -0.66 4.61 -2.62
C LEU A 18 0.79 4.98 -2.26
N LEU A 19 1.00 6.14 -1.64
CA LEU A 19 2.33 6.58 -1.19
C LEU A 19 2.89 5.66 -0.11
N ALA A 20 2.07 5.31 0.90
CA ALA A 20 2.47 4.40 1.96
C ALA A 20 2.86 3.02 1.40
N ARG A 21 2.06 2.49 0.47
CA ARG A 21 2.36 1.23 -0.23
C ARG A 21 3.70 1.30 -0.97
N LYS A 22 3.95 2.37 -1.73
CA LYS A 22 5.20 2.56 -2.47
C LYS A 22 6.41 2.52 -1.52
N ARG A 23 6.35 3.29 -0.42
CA ARG A 23 7.43 3.36 0.58
C ARG A 23 7.68 2.01 1.27
N LEU A 24 6.63 1.24 1.57
CA LEU A 24 6.78 -0.10 2.15
C LEU A 24 7.50 -1.05 1.19
N ILE A 25 7.14 -1.05 -0.09
CA ILE A 25 7.78 -1.89 -1.10
C ILE A 25 9.26 -1.49 -1.26
N GLU A 26 9.55 -0.20 -1.37
CA GLU A 26 10.92 0.31 -1.49
C GLU A 26 11.79 -0.09 -0.28
N LYS A 27 11.24 0.03 0.94
CA LYS A 27 11.93 -0.39 2.17
C LYS A 27 12.25 -1.89 2.15
N VAL A 28 11.26 -2.73 1.86
CA VAL A 28 11.43 -4.19 1.84
C VAL A 28 12.45 -4.61 0.77
N LYS A 29 12.43 -3.98 -0.40
CA LYS A 29 13.43 -4.22 -1.46
C LYS A 29 14.84 -3.84 -1.02
N LYS A 30 15.00 -2.70 -0.33
CA LYS A 30 16.31 -2.23 0.14
C LYS A 30 16.88 -3.14 1.24
N GLU A 31 16.03 -3.67 2.11
CA GLU A 31 16.40 -4.52 3.24
C GLU A 31 16.43 -6.02 2.88
N ASP A 32 16.13 -6.38 1.62
CA ASP A 32 15.90 -7.77 1.15
C ASP A 32 14.95 -8.57 2.08
N GLY A 33 13.93 -7.88 2.60
CA GLY A 33 13.04 -8.40 3.62
C GLY A 33 11.82 -9.15 3.09
N GLU A 34 10.89 -9.40 4.00
CA GLU A 34 9.56 -9.95 3.70
C GLU A 34 8.46 -8.95 4.03
N LEU A 35 7.47 -8.84 3.15
CA LEU A 35 6.24 -8.09 3.37
C LEU A 35 5.10 -9.05 3.70
N VAL A 36 4.44 -8.84 4.84
CA VAL A 36 3.26 -9.62 5.23
C VAL A 36 2.01 -8.81 4.93
N VAL A 37 1.10 -9.38 4.15
CA VAL A 37 -0.17 -8.74 3.76
C VAL A 37 -1.33 -9.71 3.93
N VAL A 38 -2.55 -9.18 4.02
CA VAL A 38 -3.77 -9.98 3.92
C VAL A 38 -4.32 -9.86 2.50
N ARG A 39 -4.58 -10.99 1.84
CA ARG A 39 -5.30 -11.10 0.56
C ARG A 39 -6.39 -12.14 0.69
N ASP A 40 -7.62 -11.78 0.34
CA ASP A 40 -8.78 -12.69 0.37
C ASP A 40 -8.95 -13.40 1.73
N GLY A 41 -8.74 -12.64 2.82
CA GLY A 41 -8.81 -13.15 4.20
C GLY A 41 -7.63 -14.04 4.63
N LYS A 42 -6.64 -14.27 3.76
CA LYS A 42 -5.46 -15.09 4.04
C LYS A 42 -4.22 -14.22 4.25
N ILE A 43 -3.39 -14.61 5.20
CA ILE A 43 -2.07 -14.01 5.41
C ILE A 43 -1.12 -14.55 4.33
N VAL A 44 -0.52 -13.64 3.56
CA VAL A 44 0.45 -13.94 2.51
C VAL A 44 1.76 -13.22 2.83
N ARG A 45 2.89 -13.93 2.68
CA ARG A 45 4.23 -13.36 2.81
C ARG A 45 4.85 -13.23 1.43
N LEU A 46 5.39 -12.05 1.13
CA LEU A 46 6.02 -11.72 -0.15
C LEU A 46 7.48 -11.38 0.11
N LYS A 47 8.42 -12.06 -0.56
CA LYS A 47 9.84 -11.70 -0.47
C LYS A 47 10.12 -10.49 -1.36
N ALA A 48 11.18 -9.75 -1.08
CA ALA A 48 11.62 -8.61 -1.89
C ALA A 48 11.65 -8.90 -3.40
N LYS A 49 12.13 -10.10 -3.79
CA LYS A 49 12.18 -10.56 -5.19
C LYS A 49 10.81 -10.75 -5.86
N ASP A 50 9.76 -10.97 -5.07
CA ASP A 50 8.39 -11.21 -5.56
C ASP A 50 7.57 -9.91 -5.64
N LEU A 51 8.12 -8.80 -5.10
CA LEU A 51 7.51 -7.48 -5.15
C LEU A 51 7.83 -6.79 -6.49
N LYS A 52 6.81 -6.56 -7.32
CA LYS A 52 6.93 -5.73 -8.54
C LYS A 52 7.10 -4.26 -8.18
#